data_AF-A0A8C1XSL8-F1
#
_entry.id   AF-A0A8C1XSL8-F1
#
_cell.length_a   1.000
_cell.length_b   1.000
_cell.length_c   1.000
_cell.angle_alpha   90.00
_cell.angle_beta   90.00
_cell.angle_gamma   90.00
#
_symmetry.space_group_name_H-M   'P 1'
#
loop_
_entity.id
_entity.type
_entity.pdbx_description
1 polymer ?
#
loop_
_entity_poly.entity_id
_entity_poly.type
_entity_poly.pdbx_seq_one_letter_code
_entity_poly.pdbx_strand_id
1 'polypeptide(L)'
;MASYVCTRYCINKFKDSIRFIQRRYRVKTKWAATRPKFPATELALHNFDTSYSRQLRDLLALYLSCHATELEPDIKCLVFPQGDIYSSILGYYLLDATSVLPVLVLVVQPGHTILDLCAAPGGKTLALLQTHSVNYLWANYLTGSHTMRLRRTLQKYLPKEFLDENKIHITSTDGQQLGMTEEKSFDRVNVPCTTDRHSTMVEENNIFKRSRTNERQKLPLLQTEILCSECVNPHHSMQVQDLRWFVQRFSDTFHFAPQLSVGELVLPHLCANFGPIYMCKLH
;
A
#
# COMPACT_ATOMS: atom_id res chain seq x y z
N MET A 1 1.17 7.41 9.88
CA MET A 1 2.53 7.42 10.47
C MET A 1 3.44 8.23 9.56
N ALA A 2 4.45 8.89 10.12
CA ALA A 2 5.58 9.36 9.34
C ALA A 2 6.63 8.23 9.31
N SER A 3 7.07 7.77 8.14
CA SER A 3 8.27 6.94 8.08
C SER A 3 9.48 7.88 8.14
N TYR A 4 10.21 7.86 9.25
CA TYR A 4 11.44 8.62 9.39
C TYR A 4 12.50 8.02 8.45
N VAL A 5 13.05 8.85 7.55
CA VAL A 5 14.16 8.46 6.67
C VAL A 5 15.44 8.70 7.45
N CYS A 6 15.83 7.73 8.29
CA CYS A 6 17.15 7.74 8.91
C CYS A 6 18.10 6.90 8.07
N THR A 7 19.23 7.47 7.67
CA THR A 7 20.35 6.73 7.07
C THR A 7 20.99 5.69 8.00
N ARG A 8 20.56 5.63 9.27
CA ARG A 8 20.90 4.57 10.24
C ARG A 8 19.75 4.35 11.22
N TYR A 9 18.88 3.38 10.94
CA TYR A 9 18.36 2.37 11.88
C TYR A 9 17.07 1.75 11.34
N CYS A 10 17.05 0.42 11.32
CA CYS A 10 15.93 -0.42 10.96
C CYS A 10 14.67 -0.13 11.78
N ILE A 11 13.55 -0.51 11.18
CA ILE A 11 12.16 -0.58 11.65
C ILE A 11 12.03 -1.45 12.93
N ASN A 12 12.69 -1.06 14.02
CA ASN A 12 12.68 -1.78 15.31
C ASN A 12 11.97 -0.99 16.42
N LYS A 13 11.48 0.22 16.13
CA LYS A 13 10.69 1.03 17.08
C LYS A 13 9.37 1.49 16.46
N PHE A 14 8.39 0.59 16.42
CA PHE A 14 6.97 1.01 16.40
C PHE A 14 6.53 1.62 17.75
N LYS A 15 7.29 1.38 18.83
CA LYS A 15 6.97 1.87 20.20
C LYS A 15 6.96 3.39 20.33
N ASP A 16 7.69 4.12 19.49
CA ASP A 16 7.75 5.59 19.51
C ASP A 16 6.95 6.21 18.33
N SER A 17 6.10 5.42 17.66
CA SER A 17 5.33 5.90 16.51
C SER A 17 4.19 6.80 16.95
N ILE A 18 4.21 8.05 16.48
CA ILE A 18 3.18 9.04 16.82
C ILE A 18 1.97 8.84 15.90
N ARG A 19 0.77 8.78 16.49
CA ARG A 19 -0.50 8.67 15.75
C ARG A 19 -0.87 10.04 15.16
N PHE A 20 -1.07 10.09 13.85
CA PHE A 20 -1.45 11.30 13.13
C PHE A 20 -2.90 11.18 12.67
N ILE A 21 -3.74 12.15 13.03
CA ILE A 21 -5.03 12.33 12.38
C ILE A 21 -4.79 13.17 11.13
N GLN A 22 -4.94 12.58 9.95
CA GLN A 22 -4.80 13.31 8.70
C GLN A 22 -5.89 14.39 8.61
N ARG A 23 -5.50 15.66 8.50
CA ARG A 23 -6.45 16.75 8.19
C ARG A 23 -7.08 16.47 6.83
N ARG A 24 -8.42 16.36 6.79
CA ARG A 24 -9.18 16.34 5.53
C ARG A 24 -9.03 17.71 4.88
N TYR A 25 -8.18 17.81 3.86
CA TYR A 25 -8.16 19.01 3.02
C TYR A 25 -9.50 19.06 2.27
N ARG A 26 -10.28 20.11 2.54
CA ARG A 26 -11.46 20.44 1.74
C ARG A 26 -10.96 20.81 0.34
N VAL A 27 -11.00 19.85 -0.58
CA VAL A 27 -10.70 20.09 -1.99
C VAL A 27 -11.70 21.14 -2.48
N LYS A 28 -11.21 22.31 -2.92
CA LYS A 28 -12.02 23.25 -3.69
C LYS A 28 -12.34 22.58 -5.03
N THR A 29 -13.52 22.00 -5.14
CA THR A 29 -14.02 21.48 -6.42
C THR A 29 -14.18 22.64 -7.40
N LYS A 30 -13.64 22.51 -8.62
CA LYS A 30 -14.00 23.39 -9.74
C LYS A 30 -15.51 23.23 -10.00
N TRP A 31 -16.26 24.31 -9.87
CA TRP A 31 -17.68 24.35 -10.17
C TRP A 31 -17.85 24.53 -11.68
N ALA A 32 -17.93 23.42 -12.42
CA ALA A 32 -18.54 23.30 -13.77
C ALA A 32 -18.00 22.05 -14.49
N ALA A 33 -18.31 20.87 -13.97
CA ALA A 33 -18.31 19.65 -14.77
C ALA A 33 -19.58 18.88 -14.39
N THR A 34 -20.30 18.36 -15.38
CA THR A 34 -21.46 17.48 -15.19
C THR A 34 -21.05 16.33 -14.29
N ARG A 35 -21.50 16.34 -13.03
CA ARG A 35 -21.19 15.27 -12.09
C ARG A 35 -21.84 13.98 -12.61
N PRO A 36 -21.09 12.87 -12.73
CA PRO A 36 -21.72 11.58 -13.02
C PRO A 36 -22.78 11.28 -11.97
N LYS A 37 -23.90 10.66 -12.39
CA LYS A 37 -25.06 10.38 -11.51
C LYS A 37 -24.68 9.56 -10.26
N PHE A 38 -23.59 8.80 -10.33
CA PHE A 38 -22.98 8.08 -9.20
C PHE A 38 -21.44 8.18 -9.32
N PRO A 39 -20.74 8.89 -8.42
CA PRO A 39 -19.28 8.93 -8.36
C PRO A 39 -18.65 7.55 -8.14
N ALA A 40 -17.45 7.31 -8.66
CA ALA A 40 -16.73 6.05 -8.44
C ALA A 40 -16.41 5.81 -6.97
N THR A 41 -16.19 6.87 -6.19
CA THR A 41 -16.01 6.76 -4.73
C THR A 41 -17.23 6.20 -4.01
N GLU A 42 -18.45 6.54 -4.43
CA GLU A 42 -19.69 5.97 -3.88
C GLU A 42 -19.91 4.54 -4.35
N LEU A 43 -19.58 4.24 -5.61
CA LEU A 43 -19.64 2.87 -6.13
C LEU A 43 -18.65 1.95 -5.40
N ALA A 44 -17.47 2.46 -5.05
CA ALA A 44 -16.49 1.76 -4.22
C ALA A 44 -17.07 1.48 -2.83
N LEU A 45 -17.61 2.52 -2.17
CA LEU A 45 -18.23 2.37 -0.85
C LEU A 45 -19.36 1.34 -0.86
N HIS A 46 -20.29 1.42 -1.82
CA HIS A 46 -21.38 0.44 -1.94
C HIS A 46 -20.86 -0.99 -2.17
N ASN A 47 -19.81 -1.15 -2.99
CA ASN A 47 -19.21 -2.47 -3.22
C ASN A 47 -18.57 -3.03 -1.95
N PHE A 48 -17.88 -2.17 -1.18
CA PHE A 48 -17.29 -2.51 0.11
C PHE A 48 -18.37 -2.83 1.14
N ASP A 49 -19.43 -2.03 1.24
CA ASP A 49 -20.56 -2.31 2.11
C ASP A 49 -21.17 -3.67 1.77
N THR A 50 -21.38 -3.99 0.49
CA THR A 50 -21.94 -5.30 0.09
C THR A 50 -21.00 -6.46 0.40
N SER A 51 -19.70 -6.29 0.17
CA SER A 51 -18.71 -7.38 0.29
C SER A 51 -18.30 -7.60 1.75
N TYR A 52 -17.96 -6.52 2.44
CA TYR A 52 -17.53 -6.55 3.84
C TYR A 52 -18.68 -6.71 4.81
N SER A 53 -19.91 -6.21 4.57
CA SER A 53 -21.03 -6.48 5.49
C SER A 53 -21.37 -7.97 5.58
N ARG A 54 -21.14 -8.73 4.50
CA ARG A 54 -21.30 -10.20 4.54
C ARG A 54 -20.21 -10.88 5.35
N GLN A 55 -18.97 -10.38 5.26
CA GLN A 55 -17.78 -10.97 5.90
C GLN A 55 -17.59 -10.52 7.36
N LEU A 56 -18.04 -9.32 7.70
CA LEU A 56 -17.78 -8.62 8.96
C LEU A 56 -19.09 -8.28 9.70
N ARG A 57 -20.17 -9.01 9.43
CA ARG A 57 -21.55 -8.67 9.84
C ARG A 57 -21.68 -8.34 11.33
N ASP A 58 -20.97 -9.07 12.19
CA ASP A 58 -20.98 -8.87 13.64
C ASP A 58 -19.99 -7.78 14.11
N LEU A 59 -18.91 -7.55 13.34
CA LEU A 59 -17.88 -6.53 13.64
C LEU A 59 -18.29 -5.13 13.20
N LEU A 60 -19.05 -5.00 12.12
CA LEU A 60 -19.55 -3.71 11.64
C LEU A 60 -20.56 -3.11 12.64
N ALA A 61 -21.34 -3.96 13.29
CA ALA A 61 -22.22 -3.58 14.40
C ALA A 61 -21.40 -3.08 15.59
N LEU A 62 -20.29 -3.74 15.97
CA LEU A 62 -19.34 -3.27 16.98
C LEU A 62 -18.64 -1.96 16.60
N TYR A 63 -18.30 -1.78 15.33
CA TYR A 63 -17.70 -0.55 14.81
C TYR A 63 -18.65 0.66 14.94
N LEU A 64 -19.96 0.43 14.82
CA LEU A 64 -21.00 1.45 14.97
C LEU A 64 -21.57 1.54 16.40
N SER A 65 -21.47 0.48 17.20
CA SER A 65 -21.99 0.39 18.57
C SER A 65 -20.96 0.67 19.65
N CYS A 66 -19.69 0.87 19.28
CA CYS A 66 -18.72 1.53 20.15
C CYS A 66 -19.30 2.89 20.54
N HIS A 67 -19.88 2.94 21.73
CA HIS A 67 -20.17 4.17 22.44
C HIS A 67 -18.99 5.10 22.27
N ALA A 68 -19.28 6.35 21.93
CA ALA A 68 -18.35 7.45 22.01
C ALA A 68 -17.73 7.46 23.41
N THR A 69 -16.66 6.69 23.58
CA THR A 69 -15.73 6.85 24.67
C THR A 69 -15.13 8.21 24.40
N GLU A 70 -15.34 9.12 25.36
CA GLU A 70 -14.80 10.46 25.34
C GLU A 70 -13.37 10.39 24.81
N LEU A 71 -13.09 11.16 23.76
CA LEU A 71 -11.75 11.31 23.19
C LEU A 71 -10.79 11.45 24.36
N GLU A 72 -9.88 10.48 24.54
CA GLU A 72 -8.85 10.60 25.57
C GLU A 72 -8.21 12.00 25.46
N PRO A 73 -8.11 12.76 26.55
CA PRO A 73 -7.73 14.17 26.52
C PRO A 73 -6.30 14.41 25.98
N ASP A 74 -5.54 13.35 25.72
CA ASP A 74 -4.14 13.38 25.26
C ASP A 74 -3.93 12.97 23.79
N ILE A 75 -4.94 13.09 22.92
CA ILE A 75 -4.71 12.98 21.47
C ILE A 75 -3.87 14.16 20.98
N LYS A 76 -2.55 13.98 20.98
CA LYS A 76 -1.58 14.93 20.41
C LYS A 76 -1.66 14.88 18.89
N CYS A 77 -2.41 15.83 18.32
CA CYS A 77 -2.47 16.03 16.87
C CYS A 77 -1.20 16.78 16.41
N LEU A 78 -0.17 16.04 16.03
CA LEU A 78 1.04 16.65 15.46
C LEU A 78 0.80 17.01 14.00
N VAL A 79 1.01 18.28 13.66
CA VAL A 79 1.05 18.76 12.28
C VAL A 79 2.49 19.01 11.95
N PHE A 80 3.09 18.19 11.08
CA PHE A 80 4.39 18.56 10.54
C PHE A 80 4.19 19.51 9.34
N PRO A 81 4.97 20.59 9.24
CA PRO A 81 5.05 21.37 8.01
C PRO A 81 5.46 20.42 6.88
N GLN A 82 4.89 20.54 5.68
CA GLN A 82 5.24 19.61 4.60
C GLN A 82 6.74 19.67 4.30
N GLY A 83 7.48 18.63 4.69
CA GLY A 83 8.88 18.47 4.34
C GLY A 83 9.81 19.33 5.16
N ASP A 84 10.20 18.87 6.35
CA ASP A 84 11.45 19.33 6.96
C ASP A 84 12.60 18.98 5.99
N ILE A 85 13.13 20.02 5.33
CA ILE A 85 14.24 19.93 4.39
C ILE A 85 15.53 19.99 5.21
N TYR A 86 15.88 18.88 5.87
CA TYR A 86 17.26 18.69 6.28
C TYR A 86 17.99 18.16 5.05
N SER A 87 18.84 18.98 4.42
CA SER A 87 19.74 18.60 3.31
C SER A 87 19.10 18.27 1.94
N SER A 88 18.26 19.16 1.38
CA SER A 88 17.66 19.05 0.02
C SER A 88 16.77 17.82 -0.28
N ILE A 89 16.73 16.87 0.65
CA ILE A 89 15.81 15.74 0.70
C ILE A 89 14.81 15.94 1.85
N LEU A 90 13.68 15.25 1.78
CA LEU A 90 12.63 15.29 2.79
C LEU A 90 12.88 14.25 3.88
N GLY A 91 12.81 14.66 5.15
CA GLY A 91 13.13 13.80 6.28
C GLY A 91 12.11 12.69 6.60
N TYR A 92 10.88 12.77 6.07
CA TYR A 92 9.86 11.75 6.32
C TYR A 92 8.76 11.70 5.24
N TYR A 93 8.30 10.50 4.90
CA TYR A 93 7.16 10.27 4.01
C TYR A 93 5.90 9.98 4.83
N LEU A 94 4.82 10.71 4.58
CA LEU A 94 3.53 10.45 5.22
C LEU A 94 2.82 9.29 4.52
N LEU A 95 2.63 8.20 5.25
CA LEU A 95 1.97 7.00 4.78
C LEU A 95 0.91 6.52 5.78
N ASP A 96 -0.13 5.85 5.28
CA ASP A 96 -0.94 4.99 6.14
C ASP A 96 -0.01 3.94 6.77
N ALA A 97 -0.05 3.79 8.10
CA ALA A 97 0.84 2.89 8.81
C ALA A 97 0.68 1.43 8.31
N THR A 98 -0.52 1.05 7.89
CA THR A 98 -0.78 -0.27 7.31
C THR A 98 -0.04 -0.52 5.99
N SER A 99 0.28 0.53 5.23
CA SER A 99 0.99 0.36 3.95
C SER A 99 2.45 -0.07 4.10
N VAL A 100 3.00 -0.07 5.33
CA VAL A 100 4.32 -0.64 5.63
C VAL A 100 4.23 -2.16 5.86
N LEU A 101 3.06 -2.68 6.27
CA LEU A 101 2.91 -4.10 6.63
C LEU A 101 3.22 -5.06 5.48
N PRO A 102 2.79 -4.82 4.22
CA PRO A 102 3.18 -5.70 3.11
C PRO A 102 4.68 -5.78 2.89
N VAL A 103 5.41 -4.68 3.12
CA VAL A 103 6.89 -4.65 3.00
C VAL A 103 7.54 -5.50 4.09
N LEU A 104 6.99 -5.46 5.31
CA LEU A 104 7.48 -6.29 6.42
C LEU A 104 7.15 -7.77 6.22
N VAL A 105 5.95 -8.09 5.74
CA VAL A 105 5.53 -9.45 5.38
C VAL A 105 6.37 -10.03 4.24
N LEU A 106 6.85 -9.18 3.33
CA LEU A 106 7.72 -9.60 2.23
C LEU A 106 9.07 -10.16 2.71
N VAL A 107 9.50 -9.80 3.93
CA VAL A 107 10.74 -10.30 4.58
C VAL A 107 11.92 -10.25 3.61
N VAL A 108 12.26 -9.03 3.17
CA VAL A 108 13.39 -8.77 2.27
C VAL A 108 14.71 -9.06 2.99
N GLN A 109 15.59 -9.86 2.36
CA GLN A 109 16.93 -10.17 2.87
C GLN A 109 17.99 -9.46 2.02
N PRO A 110 19.18 -9.20 2.58
CA PRO A 110 20.31 -8.64 1.84
C PRO A 110 20.59 -9.47 0.58
N GLY A 111 20.68 -8.80 -0.57
CA GLY A 111 20.95 -9.44 -1.85
C GLY A 111 19.70 -9.69 -2.70
N HIS A 112 18.49 -9.55 -2.14
CA HIS A 112 17.27 -9.83 -2.89
C HIS A 112 17.04 -8.84 -4.04
N THR A 113 16.52 -9.40 -5.13
CA THR A 113 15.99 -8.73 -6.31
C THR A 113 14.47 -8.67 -6.21
N ILE A 114 13.91 -7.46 -6.27
CA ILE A 114 12.50 -7.20 -5.95
C ILE A 114 11.79 -6.62 -7.17
N LEU A 115 10.56 -7.08 -7.43
CA LEU A 115 9.64 -6.51 -8.41
C LEU A 115 8.45 -5.85 -7.70
N ASP A 116 8.23 -4.57 -7.95
CA ASP A 116 7.07 -3.80 -7.49
C ASP A 116 6.20 -3.42 -8.69
N LEU A 117 5.18 -4.22 -8.99
CA LEU A 117 4.35 -4.07 -10.19
C LEU A 117 3.36 -2.91 -10.14
N CYS A 118 3.14 -2.36 -8.95
CA CYS A 118 2.24 -1.24 -8.71
C CYS A 118 2.93 -0.19 -7.85
N ALA A 119 4.11 0.22 -8.30
CA ALA A 119 5.01 1.04 -7.52
C ALA A 119 4.49 2.46 -7.27
N ALA A 120 3.81 3.07 -8.24
CA ALA A 120 3.32 4.44 -8.09
C ALA A 120 2.17 4.55 -7.07
N PRO A 121 2.14 5.58 -6.20
CA PRO A 121 2.96 6.81 -6.23
C PRO A 121 4.34 6.72 -5.54
N GLY A 122 4.72 5.56 -5.01
CA GLY A 122 6.08 5.28 -4.51
C GLY A 122 6.23 5.10 -3.01
N GLY A 123 5.15 5.13 -2.22
CA GLY A 123 5.26 4.98 -0.77
C GLY A 123 5.79 3.61 -0.32
N LYS A 124 5.32 2.53 -0.95
CA LYS A 124 5.78 1.15 -0.67
C LYS A 124 7.16 0.90 -1.26
N THR A 125 7.39 1.37 -2.48
CA THR A 125 8.71 1.36 -3.14
C THR A 125 9.77 2.05 -2.29
N LEU A 126 9.45 3.21 -1.72
CA LEU A 126 10.34 3.92 -0.79
C LEU A 126 10.57 3.09 0.46
N ALA A 127 9.53 2.51 1.07
CA ALA A 127 9.67 1.65 2.24
C ALA A 127 10.52 0.40 1.97
N LEU A 128 10.44 -0.20 0.77
CA LEU A 128 11.32 -1.30 0.34
C LEU A 128 12.78 -0.85 0.27
N LEU A 129 13.06 0.30 -0.33
CA LEU A 129 14.42 0.84 -0.43
C LEU A 129 15.02 1.19 0.94
N GLN A 130 14.20 1.64 1.89
CA GLN A 130 14.61 1.93 3.26
C GLN A 130 14.97 0.68 4.07
N THR A 131 14.73 -0.53 3.56
CA THR A 131 15.23 -1.77 4.19
C THR A 131 16.75 -1.90 4.09
N HIS A 132 17.38 -1.20 3.13
CA HIS A 132 18.80 -1.35 2.78
C HIS A 132 19.24 -2.78 2.42
N SER A 133 18.29 -3.67 2.18
CA SER A 133 18.52 -5.08 1.84
C SER A 133 18.34 -5.39 0.36
N VAL A 134 17.69 -4.47 -0.38
CA VAL A 134 17.38 -4.66 -1.80
C VAL A 134 18.65 -4.43 -2.65
N ASN A 135 19.06 -5.46 -3.39
CA ASN A 135 20.15 -5.36 -4.35
C ASN A 135 19.71 -4.70 -5.65
N TYR A 136 18.55 -5.14 -6.16
CA TYR A 136 17.91 -4.61 -7.36
C TYR A 136 16.41 -4.46 -7.13
N LEU A 137 15.84 -3.31 -7.53
CA LEU A 137 14.42 -3.02 -7.46
C LEU A 137 13.91 -2.64 -8.85
N TRP A 138 12.98 -3.43 -9.37
CA TRP A 138 12.22 -3.06 -10.55
C TRP A 138 10.85 -2.51 -10.13
N ALA A 139 10.65 -1.22 -10.30
CA ALA A 139 9.42 -0.52 -9.98
C ALA A 139 8.62 -0.23 -11.26
N ASN A 140 7.56 -1.00 -11.50
CA ASN A 140 6.68 -0.86 -12.65
C ASN A 140 5.35 -0.20 -12.26
N TYR A 141 4.75 0.51 -13.22
CA TYR A 141 3.35 0.92 -13.15
C TYR A 141 2.82 1.18 -14.56
N LEU A 142 1.61 0.72 -14.87
CA LEU A 142 1.06 0.74 -16.24
C LEU A 142 1.10 2.12 -16.94
N THR A 143 0.89 3.20 -16.18
CA THR A 143 0.77 4.57 -16.72
C THR A 143 2.04 5.42 -16.50
N GLY A 144 2.58 6.00 -17.57
CA GLY A 144 3.80 6.82 -17.51
C GLY A 144 3.72 8.08 -16.64
N SER A 145 2.54 8.70 -16.52
CA SER A 145 2.34 9.84 -15.62
C SER A 145 2.54 9.47 -14.14
N HIS A 146 2.19 8.23 -13.78
CA HIS A 146 2.35 7.69 -12.44
C HIS A 146 3.79 7.28 -12.16
N THR A 147 4.52 6.73 -13.13
CA THR A 147 5.96 6.44 -12.99
C THR A 147 6.79 7.73 -12.90
N MET A 148 6.38 8.80 -13.59
CA MET A 148 6.96 10.14 -13.38
C MET A 148 6.72 10.66 -11.96
N ARG A 149 5.52 10.44 -11.38
CA ARG A 149 5.23 10.77 -9.98
C ARG A 149 6.11 9.96 -9.03
N LEU A 150 6.26 8.66 -9.26
CA LEU A 150 7.17 7.79 -8.51
C LEU A 150 8.61 8.32 -8.56
N ARG A 151 9.15 8.62 -9.74
CA ARG A 151 10.51 9.16 -9.89
C ARG A 151 10.70 10.45 -9.10
N ARG A 152 9.73 11.38 -9.17
CA ARG A 152 9.74 12.61 -8.37
C ARG A 152 9.65 12.35 -6.87
N THR A 153 8.90 11.34 -6.45
CA THR A 153 8.87 10.90 -5.05
C THR A 153 10.27 10.43 -4.64
N LEU A 154 10.87 9.47 -5.34
CA LEU A 154 12.19 8.94 -4.98
C LEU A 154 13.26 10.03 -4.93
N GLN A 155 13.28 10.95 -5.91
CA GLN A 155 14.20 12.11 -5.94
C GLN A 155 14.06 13.06 -4.73
N LYS A 156 12.89 13.11 -4.10
CA LYS A 156 12.66 13.94 -2.90
C LYS A 156 13.14 13.27 -1.62
N TYR A 157 13.20 11.94 -1.57
CA TYR A 157 13.43 11.19 -0.33
C TYR A 157 14.74 10.42 -0.31
N LEU A 158 15.40 10.25 -1.46
CA LEU A 158 16.66 9.52 -1.58
C LEU A 158 17.77 10.45 -2.07
N PRO A 159 18.96 10.40 -1.45
CA PRO A 159 20.15 11.03 -2.01
C PRO A 159 20.44 10.50 -3.42
N LYS A 160 21.03 11.35 -4.28
CA LYS A 160 21.28 11.01 -5.70
C LYS A 160 22.13 9.74 -5.87
N GLU A 161 23.05 9.47 -4.95
CA GLU A 161 23.88 8.27 -4.92
C GLU A 161 23.08 6.96 -4.81
N PHE A 162 21.88 7.02 -4.24
CA PHE A 162 21.00 5.85 -4.12
C PHE A 162 20.02 5.72 -5.29
N LEU A 163 19.99 6.68 -6.22
CA LEU A 163 19.19 6.64 -7.45
C LEU A 163 19.99 6.09 -8.63
N ASP A 164 20.75 5.02 -8.38
CA ASP A 164 21.51 4.31 -9.40
C ASP A 164 20.57 3.52 -10.32
N GLU A 165 20.57 3.82 -11.62
CA GLU A 165 19.73 3.15 -12.62
C GLU A 165 20.07 1.67 -12.77
N ASN A 166 21.28 1.24 -12.36
CA ASN A 166 21.65 -0.18 -12.31
C ASN A 166 21.01 -0.92 -11.13
N LYS A 167 20.53 -0.19 -10.11
CA LYS A 167 19.88 -0.76 -8.91
C LYS A 167 18.38 -0.52 -8.88
N ILE A 168 17.91 0.61 -9.40
CA ILE A 168 16.49 0.99 -9.41
C ILE A 168 16.05 1.18 -10.85
N HIS A 169 15.30 0.21 -11.37
CA HIS A 169 14.76 0.26 -12.72
C HIS A 169 13.27 0.64 -12.69
N ILE A 170 12.89 1.71 -13.40
CA ILE A 170 11.52 2.22 -13.40
C ILE A 170 10.93 2.14 -14.81
N THR A 171 9.87 1.35 -14.98
CA THR A 171 9.21 1.14 -16.27
C THR A 171 7.73 1.47 -16.23
N SER A 172 7.17 1.72 -17.42
CA SER A 172 5.73 1.86 -17.63
C SER A 172 5.26 0.84 -18.65
N THR A 173 5.13 -0.41 -18.22
CA THR A 173 4.74 -1.53 -19.07
C THR A 173 3.56 -2.29 -18.46
N ASP A 174 2.88 -3.07 -19.30
CA ASP A 174 1.89 -4.03 -18.82
C ASP A 174 2.59 -5.11 -18.00
N GLY A 175 2.13 -5.31 -16.76
CA GLY A 175 2.72 -6.27 -15.82
C GLY A 175 2.66 -7.72 -16.32
N GLN A 176 1.67 -8.05 -17.16
CA GLN A 176 1.56 -9.38 -17.77
C GLN A 176 2.67 -9.66 -18.80
N GLN A 177 3.25 -8.61 -19.38
CA GLN A 177 4.24 -8.72 -20.44
C GLN A 177 5.68 -8.68 -19.92
N LEU A 178 5.87 -8.37 -18.63
CA LEU A 178 7.20 -8.30 -18.02
C LEU A 178 7.92 -9.65 -17.98
N GLY A 179 7.19 -10.75 -17.73
CA GLY A 179 7.78 -12.09 -17.73
C GLY A 179 8.25 -12.60 -19.08
N MET A 180 7.82 -11.96 -20.18
CA MET A 180 8.23 -12.35 -21.54
C MET A 180 9.39 -11.52 -22.08
N THR A 181 9.81 -10.46 -21.39
CA THR A 181 10.72 -9.44 -21.95
C THR A 181 12.13 -9.46 -21.37
N GLU A 182 12.36 -10.02 -20.17
CA GLU A 182 13.69 -10.12 -19.58
C GLU A 182 13.92 -11.45 -18.85
N GLU A 183 15.11 -12.04 -18.98
CA GLU A 183 15.56 -13.27 -18.27
C GLU A 183 15.74 -13.10 -16.74
N LYS A 184 15.21 -12.01 -16.15
CA LYS A 184 15.40 -11.73 -14.73
C LYS A 184 14.37 -12.45 -13.87
N SER A 185 14.87 -13.26 -12.94
CA SER A 185 14.07 -13.80 -11.82
C SER A 185 14.05 -12.81 -10.65
N PHE A 186 12.93 -12.79 -9.92
CA PHE A 186 12.80 -11.97 -8.71
C PHE A 186 12.59 -12.83 -7.49
N ASP A 187 13.26 -12.47 -6.39
CA ASP A 187 13.11 -13.16 -5.11
C ASP A 187 11.75 -12.83 -4.45
N ARG A 188 11.21 -11.64 -4.73
CA ARG A 188 9.94 -11.16 -4.15
C ARG A 188 9.19 -10.23 -5.10
N VAL A 189 7.86 -10.31 -5.08
CA VAL A 189 6.97 -9.49 -5.93
C VAL A 189 5.87 -8.82 -5.10
N ASN A 190 5.59 -7.54 -5.39
CA ASN A 190 4.42 -6.80 -4.90
C ASN A 190 3.43 -6.55 -6.05
N VAL A 191 2.19 -7.01 -5.91
CA VAL A 191 1.16 -7.02 -6.96
C VAL A 191 0.09 -5.92 -6.80
N PRO A 192 -0.59 -5.50 -7.88
CA PRO A 192 -1.73 -4.58 -7.83
C PRO A 192 -2.80 -5.02 -6.81
N CYS A 193 -3.53 -4.06 -6.23
CA CYS A 193 -4.74 -4.32 -5.44
C CYS A 193 -5.79 -3.20 -5.67
N THR A 194 -7.01 -3.40 -5.21
CA THR A 194 -8.12 -2.43 -5.31
C THR A 194 -7.89 -1.15 -4.50
N THR A 195 -6.91 -1.12 -3.60
CA THR A 195 -6.53 0.04 -2.78
C THR A 195 -7.73 0.72 -2.10
N ASP A 196 -8.48 -0.05 -1.32
CA ASP A 196 -9.84 0.28 -0.87
C ASP A 196 -10.02 1.69 -0.29
N ARG A 197 -9.16 2.13 0.64
CA ARG A 197 -9.20 3.50 1.19
C ARG A 197 -9.01 4.56 0.11
N HIS A 198 -8.11 4.35 -0.84
CA HIS A 198 -7.91 5.29 -1.95
C HIS A 198 -9.16 5.34 -2.84
N SER A 199 -9.73 4.18 -3.14
CA SER A 199 -10.94 4.04 -3.97
C SER A 199 -12.18 4.70 -3.37
N THR A 200 -12.29 4.87 -2.05
CA THR A 200 -13.40 5.62 -1.44
C THR A 200 -13.16 7.14 -1.34
N MET A 201 -11.92 7.60 -1.58
CA MET A 201 -11.53 9.00 -1.33
C MET A 201 -11.13 9.76 -2.60
N VAL A 202 -10.74 9.06 -3.67
CA VAL A 202 -10.18 9.68 -4.89
C VAL A 202 -10.96 9.24 -6.13
N GLU A 203 -11.48 10.21 -6.87
CA GLU A 203 -12.27 9.96 -8.10
C GLU A 203 -11.38 9.81 -9.35
N GLU A 204 -10.18 10.40 -9.34
CA GLU A 204 -9.24 10.32 -10.44
C GLU A 204 -8.74 8.87 -10.62
N ASN A 205 -8.78 8.37 -11.86
CA ASN A 205 -8.35 7.01 -12.21
C ASN A 205 -8.87 5.87 -11.28
N ASN A 206 -10.07 6.04 -10.71
CA ASN A 206 -10.63 5.07 -9.76
C ASN A 206 -11.06 3.75 -10.45
N ILE A 207 -10.70 2.60 -9.88
CA ILE A 207 -10.99 1.25 -10.41
C ILE A 207 -12.50 0.89 -10.34
N PHE A 208 -13.29 1.59 -9.52
CA PHE A 208 -14.74 1.41 -9.40
C PHE A 208 -15.54 2.26 -10.38
N LYS A 209 -14.88 3.00 -11.29
CA LYS A 209 -15.56 3.61 -12.43
C LYS A 209 -16.25 2.53 -13.27
N ARG A 210 -17.47 2.81 -13.72
CA ARG A 210 -18.24 1.86 -14.56
C ARG A 210 -17.46 1.40 -15.79
N SER A 211 -16.68 2.30 -16.41
CA SER A 211 -15.82 2.00 -17.55
C SER A 211 -14.70 0.99 -17.25
N ARG A 212 -14.34 0.79 -15.97
CA ARG A 212 -13.28 -0.13 -15.52
C ARG A 212 -13.81 -1.37 -14.82
N THR A 213 -15.12 -1.65 -14.93
CA THR A 213 -15.74 -2.83 -14.28
C THR A 213 -15.09 -4.14 -14.71
N ASN A 214 -14.83 -4.30 -16.01
CA ASN A 214 -14.19 -5.51 -16.55
C ASN A 214 -12.76 -5.68 -16.01
N GLU A 215 -12.00 -4.59 -15.92
CA GLU A 215 -10.66 -4.59 -15.35
C GLU A 215 -10.69 -5.00 -13.87
N ARG A 216 -11.60 -4.40 -13.08
CA ARG A 216 -11.78 -4.72 -11.66
C ARG A 216 -12.14 -6.18 -11.44
N GLN A 217 -13.01 -6.75 -12.28
CA GLN A 217 -13.43 -8.15 -12.19
C GLN A 217 -12.29 -9.12 -12.56
N LYS A 218 -11.42 -8.73 -13.49
CA LYS A 218 -10.26 -9.52 -13.90
C LYS A 218 -9.08 -9.40 -12.94
N LEU A 219 -9.09 -8.43 -12.01
CA LEU A 219 -7.97 -8.16 -11.12
C LEU A 219 -7.48 -9.40 -10.33
N PRO A 220 -8.33 -10.28 -9.78
CA PRO A 220 -7.86 -11.50 -9.11
C PRO A 220 -7.15 -12.48 -10.05
N LEU A 221 -7.65 -12.62 -11.29
CA LEU A 221 -7.01 -13.45 -12.31
C LEU A 221 -5.67 -12.86 -12.71
N LEU A 222 -5.62 -11.55 -12.96
CA LEU A 222 -4.38 -10.82 -13.26
C LEU A 222 -3.34 -10.96 -12.14
N GLN A 223 -3.76 -10.84 -10.87
CA GLN A 223 -2.88 -11.05 -9.73
C GLN A 223 -2.32 -12.49 -9.73
N THR A 224 -3.16 -13.48 -10.02
CA THR A 224 -2.77 -14.89 -10.06
C THR A 224 -1.80 -15.15 -11.21
N GLU A 225 -2.11 -14.69 -12.43
CA GLU A 225 -1.25 -14.83 -13.61
C GLU A 225 0.12 -14.21 -13.39
N ILE A 226 0.16 -13.01 -12.81
CA ILE A 226 1.41 -12.33 -12.45
C ILE A 226 2.21 -13.14 -11.43
N LEU A 227 1.54 -13.63 -10.38
CA LEU A 227 2.20 -14.39 -9.32
C LEU A 227 2.67 -15.78 -9.79
N CYS A 228 1.97 -16.38 -10.76
CA CYS A 228 2.31 -17.65 -11.40
C CYS A 228 3.22 -17.48 -12.63
N SER A 229 3.54 -16.26 -13.03
CA SER A 229 4.39 -16.01 -14.21
C SER A 229 5.84 -16.43 -13.94
N GLU A 230 6.60 -16.67 -15.02
CA GLU A 230 8.01 -17.08 -14.95
C GLU A 230 8.91 -16.10 -14.17
N CYS A 231 8.46 -14.87 -13.93
CA CYS A 231 9.12 -13.90 -13.05
C CYS A 231 9.26 -14.39 -11.59
N VAL A 232 8.40 -15.31 -11.15
CA VAL A 232 8.36 -15.86 -9.79
C VAL A 232 8.68 -17.35 -9.86
N ASN A 233 9.96 -17.68 -9.76
CA ASN A 233 10.53 -19.04 -9.70
C ASN A 233 9.62 -20.18 -10.25
N PRO A 234 9.73 -20.55 -11.53
CA PRO A 234 8.75 -21.39 -12.25
C PRO A 234 8.67 -22.87 -11.80
N HIS A 235 9.39 -23.27 -10.75
CA HIS A 235 9.48 -24.66 -10.29
C HIS A 235 8.88 -24.92 -8.90
N HIS A 236 8.24 -23.93 -8.27
CA HIS A 236 7.64 -24.10 -6.95
C HIS A 236 6.12 -24.06 -7.02
N SER A 237 5.46 -25.04 -6.40
CA SER A 237 4.04 -24.96 -6.11
C SER A 237 3.78 -23.78 -5.18
N MET A 238 2.97 -22.82 -5.60
CA MET A 238 2.62 -21.65 -4.79
C MET A 238 1.82 -22.07 -3.56
N GLN A 239 2.36 -21.81 -2.37
CA GLN A 239 1.73 -22.11 -1.09
C GLN A 239 1.48 -20.82 -0.31
N VAL A 240 0.30 -20.73 0.30
CA VAL A 240 -0.04 -19.67 1.25
C VAL A 240 0.80 -19.84 2.51
N GLN A 241 1.56 -18.82 2.88
CA GLN A 241 2.27 -18.79 4.16
C GLN A 241 1.35 -18.30 5.28
N ASP A 242 1.42 -18.98 6.42
CA ASP A 242 0.74 -18.57 7.65
C ASP A 242 1.35 -17.28 8.21
N LEU A 243 0.49 -16.29 8.43
CA LEU A 243 0.83 -14.96 8.95
C LEU A 243 0.35 -14.74 10.39
N ARG A 244 -0.13 -15.77 11.11
CA ARG A 244 -0.57 -15.63 12.51
C ARG A 244 0.49 -15.03 13.44
N TRP A 245 1.77 -15.38 13.24
CA TRP A 245 2.89 -14.79 14.00
C TRP A 245 2.98 -13.26 13.78
N PHE A 246 2.66 -12.79 12.57
CA PHE A 246 2.67 -11.38 12.22
C PHE A 246 1.50 -10.66 12.88
N VAL A 247 0.30 -11.27 12.86
CA VAL A 247 -0.88 -10.75 13.56
C VAL A 247 -0.60 -10.60 15.06
N GLN A 248 -0.09 -11.65 15.71
CA GLN A 248 0.27 -11.62 17.14
C GLN A 248 1.28 -10.52 17.46
N ARG A 249 2.21 -10.23 16.55
CA ARG A 249 3.25 -9.21 16.74
C ARG A 249 2.71 -7.78 16.67
N PHE A 250 1.63 -7.57 15.92
CA PHE A 250 1.12 -6.25 15.52
C PHE A 250 -0.31 -5.96 16.01
N SER A 251 -0.95 -6.89 16.72
CA SER A 251 -2.32 -6.76 17.24
C SER A 251 -2.52 -5.60 18.22
N ASP A 252 -1.46 -5.18 18.92
CA ASP A 252 -1.53 -4.03 19.83
C ASP A 252 -1.64 -2.69 19.08
N THR A 253 -1.30 -2.68 17.79
CA THR A 253 -1.27 -1.47 16.96
C THR A 253 -2.38 -1.46 15.90
N PHE A 254 -2.70 -2.61 15.33
CA PHE A 254 -3.63 -2.75 14.23
C PHE A 254 -4.75 -3.73 14.57
N HIS A 255 -5.96 -3.45 14.09
CA HIS A 255 -7.11 -4.32 14.29
C HIS A 255 -7.23 -5.25 13.09
N PHE A 256 -7.07 -6.56 13.32
CA PHE A 256 -7.15 -7.57 12.27
C PHE A 256 -8.54 -8.19 12.19
N ALA A 257 -9.01 -8.48 10.98
CA ALA A 257 -10.25 -9.22 10.77
C ALA A 257 -10.09 -10.66 11.26
N PRO A 258 -11.04 -11.20 12.04
CA PRO A 258 -11.01 -12.59 12.47
C PRO A 258 -11.42 -13.53 11.33
N GLN A 259 -10.93 -14.78 11.39
CA GLN A 259 -11.46 -15.92 10.63
C GLN A 259 -11.43 -15.77 9.10
N LEU A 260 -10.37 -15.18 8.57
CA LEU A 260 -10.10 -15.25 7.12
C LEU A 260 -9.64 -16.66 6.73
N SER A 261 -10.07 -17.11 5.55
CA SER A 261 -9.64 -18.40 4.99
C SER A 261 -8.18 -18.37 4.52
N VAL A 262 -7.72 -17.21 4.03
CA VAL A 262 -6.38 -16.98 3.48
C VAL A 262 -5.96 -15.53 3.76
N GLY A 263 -4.70 -15.34 4.14
CA GLY A 263 -4.11 -14.02 4.35
C GLY A 263 -4.67 -13.29 5.59
N GLU A 264 -4.32 -12.01 5.69
CA GLU A 264 -4.65 -11.15 6.81
C GLU A 264 -5.23 -9.82 6.31
N LEU A 265 -6.26 -9.31 6.98
CA LEU A 265 -6.88 -8.01 6.67
C LEU A 265 -6.80 -7.12 7.91
N VAL A 266 -6.11 -5.99 7.79
CA VAL A 266 -6.25 -4.93 8.79
C VAL A 266 -7.49 -4.13 8.47
N LEU A 267 -8.36 -3.99 9.47
CA LEU A 267 -9.57 -3.19 9.41
C LEU A 267 -9.29 -1.79 9.99
N PRO A 268 -9.90 -0.74 9.43
CA PRO A 268 -10.00 0.54 10.12
C PRO A 268 -10.61 0.34 11.51
N HIS A 269 -10.10 1.07 12.50
CA HIS A 269 -10.67 1.16 13.85
C HIS A 269 -10.71 2.64 14.29
N LEU A 270 -11.72 3.07 15.05
CA LEU A 270 -11.84 4.47 15.47
C LEU A 270 -10.62 4.95 16.27
N CYS A 271 -10.13 4.13 17.20
CA CYS A 271 -8.95 4.44 18.01
C CYS A 271 -7.62 4.32 17.23
N ALA A 272 -7.63 3.66 16.07
CA ALA A 272 -6.46 3.39 15.24
C ALA A 272 -6.87 3.31 13.75
N ASN A 273 -7.15 4.46 13.16
CA ASN A 273 -7.78 4.57 11.83
C ASN A 273 -6.80 4.36 10.67
N PHE A 274 -6.15 3.20 10.65
CA PHE A 274 -5.26 2.72 9.60
C PHE A 274 -5.99 1.70 8.70
N GLY A 275 -5.53 1.49 7.47
CA GLY A 275 -6.08 0.46 6.58
C GLY A 275 -7.38 0.90 5.89
N PRO A 276 -8.15 0.05 5.20
CA PRO A 276 -7.96 -1.38 5.16
C PRO A 276 -6.73 -1.75 4.33
N ILE A 277 -6.05 -2.81 4.74
CA ILE A 277 -5.08 -3.47 3.88
C ILE A 277 -5.21 -4.98 4.00
N TYR A 278 -5.42 -5.64 2.87
CA TYR A 278 -5.29 -7.08 2.78
C TYR A 278 -3.86 -7.43 2.39
N MET A 279 -3.31 -8.46 3.03
CA MET A 279 -2.00 -9.01 2.72
C MET A 279 -2.06 -10.53 2.74
N CYS A 280 -1.55 -11.15 1.69
CA CYS A 280 -1.34 -12.58 1.62
C CYS A 280 0.10 -12.80 1.17
N LYS A 281 0.78 -13.72 1.85
CA LYS A 281 2.15 -14.09 1.50
C LYS A 281 2.13 -15.45 0.85
N LEU A 282 2.81 -15.54 -0.29
CA LEU A 282 2.95 -16.77 -1.06
C LEU A 282 4.43 -17.14 -1.11
N HIS A 283 4.71 -18.44 -1.16
CA HIS A 283 6.03 -19.03 -1.33
C HIS A 283 5.99 -20.12 -2.40
#